data_AF-A0A9E5EFL3-F1
#
_entry.id   AF-A0A9E5EFL3-F1
#
_cell.length_a   1.000
_cell.length_b   1.000
_cell.length_c   1.000
_cell.angle_alpha   90.00
_cell.angle_beta   90.00
_cell.angle_gamma   90.00
#
_symmetry.space_group_name_H-M   'P 1'
#
loop_
_entity.id
_entity.type
_entity.pdbx_description
1 polymer ?
#
loop_
_entity_poly.entity_id
_entity_poly.type
_entity_poly.pdbx_seq_one_letter_code
_entity_poly.pdbx_strand_id
1 'polypeptide(L)' 'MSISDPIADMLTRIRNAQAVQKTLVTMPSSKLKVAIAKVLKDEGYIDSF' A
#
# COMPACT_ATOMS: atom_id res chain seq x y z
N MET A 1 16.92 7.87 8.14
CA MET A 1 16.66 6.78 7.18
C MET A 1 16.16 7.41 5.89
N SER A 2 16.96 7.34 4.83
CA SER A 2 16.53 7.72 3.49
C SER A 2 15.50 6.69 2.99
N ILE A 3 14.29 7.14 2.67
CA ILE A 3 13.34 6.34 1.89
C ILE A 3 13.94 6.25 0.48
N SER A 4 14.64 5.14 0.24
CA SER A 4 15.24 4.82 -1.07
C SER A 4 14.16 4.40 -2.06
N ASP A 5 13.17 3.63 -1.59
CA ASP A 5 12.11 3.08 -2.44
C ASP A 5 10.71 3.30 -1.81
N PRO A 6 9.95 4.29 -2.31
CA PRO A 6 8.57 4.55 -1.88
C PRO A 6 7.58 3.42 -2.18
N ILE A 7 7.86 2.55 -3.15
CA ILE A 7 7.00 1.41 -3.51
C ILE A 7 7.24 0.26 -2.53
N ALA A 8 8.52 -0.06 -2.26
CA ALA A 8 8.86 -1.06 -1.24
C ALA A 8 8.32 -0.68 0.15
N ASP A 9 8.39 0.61 0.51
CA ASP A 9 7.78 1.12 1.75
C ASP A 9 6.26 0.91 1.78
N MET A 10 5.55 1.21 0.68
CA MET A 10 4.10 0.99 0.55
C MET A 10 3.74 -0.49 0.78
N LEU A 11 4.39 -1.41 0.07
CA LEU A 11 4.11 -2.84 0.18
C LEU A 11 4.45 -3.39 1.57
N THR A 12 5.54 -2.92 2.17
CA THR A 12 5.94 -3.29 3.52
C THR A 12 4.91 -2.84 4.55
N ARG A 13 4.36 -1.62 4.42
CA ARG A 13 3.28 -1.13 5.31
C ARG A 13 2.02 -1.98 5.19
N ILE A 14 1.61 -2.33 3.97
CA ILE A 14 0.43 -3.18 3.74
C ILE A 14 0.63 -4.55 4.38
N ARG A 15 1.77 -5.21 4.14
CA ARG A 15 2.10 -6.51 4.74
C ARG A 15 2.08 -6.46 6.27
N ASN A 16 2.75 -5.46 6.85
CA ASN A 16 2.83 -5.33 8.30
C ASN A 16 1.45 -5.04 8.91
N ALA A 17 0.62 -4.24 8.25
CA ALA A 17 -0.75 -3.98 8.67
C ALA A 17 -1.63 -5.22 8.63
N GLN A 18 -1.50 -6.04 7.58
CA GLN A 18 -2.22 -7.31 7.45
C GLN A 18 -1.79 -8.29 8.56
N ALA A 19 -0.49 -8.38 8.86
CA ALA A 19 0.02 -9.25 9.93
C ALA A 19 -0.53 -8.92 11.32
N VAL A 20 -0.88 -7.65 11.57
CA VAL A 20 -1.51 -7.19 12.83
C VAL A 20 -3.01 -6.95 12.69
N GLN A 21 -3.63 -7.43 11.61
CA GLN A 21 -5.08 -7.33 11.35
C GLN A 21 -5.64 -5.90 11.36
N LYS A 22 -4.85 -4.92 10.90
CA LYS A 22 -5.35 -3.55 10.68
C LYS A 22 -6.22 -3.50 9.42
N THR A 23 -7.39 -2.88 9.55
CA THR A 23 -8.34 -2.68 8.46
C THR A 23 -7.96 -1.54 7.51
N LEU A 24 -7.14 -0.59 7.96
CA LEU A 24 -6.77 0.61 7.21
C LEU A 24 -5.28 0.91 7.33
N VAL A 25 -4.68 1.39 6.23
CA VAL A 25 -3.27 1.80 6.16
C VAL A 25 -3.18 3.19 5.55
N THR A 26 -2.47 4.10 6.21
CA THR A 26 -2.23 5.47 5.74
C THR A 26 -0.78 5.68 5.32
N MET A 27 -0.57 6.36 4.20
CA MET A 27 0.75 6.71 3.68
C MET A 27 0.67 7.88 2.68
N PRO A 28 1.78 8.57 2.37
CA PRO A 28 1.79 9.64 1.38
C PRO A 28 1.43 9.13 -0.01
N SER A 29 0.53 9.83 -0.70
CA SER A 29 0.07 9.50 -2.04
C SER A 29 1.09 9.89 -3.12
N SER A 30 1.13 9.11 -4.20
CA SER A 30 1.84 9.45 -5.43
C SER A 30 1.12 8.82 -6.61
N LYS A 31 1.32 9.35 -7.83
CA LYS A 31 0.68 8.82 -9.04
C LYS A 31 0.95 7.32 -9.24
N LEU A 32 2.17 6.88 -8.96
CA LEU A 32 2.57 5.47 -9.02
C LEU A 32 1.86 4.61 -7.97
N LYS A 33 1.83 5.06 -6.70
CA LYS A 33 1.16 4.31 -5.62
C LYS A 33 -0.34 4.16 -5.88
N VAL A 34 -0.97 5.20 -6.43
CA VAL A 34 -2.39 5.18 -6.83
C VAL A 34 -2.62 4.17 -7.95
N ALA A 35 -1.75 4.11 -8.96
CA ALA A 35 -1.84 3.11 -10.02
C ALA A 35 -1.69 1.67 -9.48
N ILE A 36 -0.76 1.45 -8.55
CA ILE A 36 -0.56 0.15 -7.89
C ILE A 36 -1.80 -0.22 -7.06
N ALA A 37 -2.31 0.70 -6.24
CA ALA A 37 -3.50 0.46 -5.43
C ALA A 37 -4.74 0.16 -6.30
N LYS A 38 -4.85 0.80 -7.47
CA LYS A 38 -5.88 0.48 -8.45
C LYS A 38 -5.77 -0.96 -8.95
N VAL A 39 -4.58 -1.41 -9.35
CA VAL A 39 -4.38 -2.80 -9.77
C VAL A 39 -4.70 -3.78 -8.63
N LEU A 40 -4.25 -3.49 -7.41
CA LEU A 40 -4.56 -4.33 -6.25
C LEU A 40 -6.07 -4.43 -5.98
N LYS A 41 -6.82 -3.34 -6.21
CA LYS A 41 -8.27 -3.33 -6.10
C LYS A 41 -8.92 -4.13 -7.22
N ASP A 42 -8.49 -3.92 -8.47
CA ASP A 42 -9.06 -4.57 -9.66
C ASP A 42 -8.87 -6.10 -9.59
N GLU A 43 -7.76 -6.56 -9.01
CA GLU A 43 -7.47 -7.99 -8.73
C GLU A 43 -8.16 -8.52 -7.45
N GLY A 44 -8.83 -7.67 -6.68
CA GLY A 44 -9.56 -8.06 -5.47
C GLY A 44 -8.71 -8.29 -4.21
N TYR A 45 -7.46 -7.79 -4.17
CA TYR A 45 -6.61 -7.88 -2.98
C TYR A 45 -6.97 -6.86 -1.90
N ILE A 46 -7.55 -5.71 -2.29
CA ILE A 46 -8.01 -4.66 -1.37
C ILE A 46 -9.40 -4.18 -1.77
N ASP A 47 -10.20 -3.77 -0.78
CA ASP A 47 -11.56 -3.28 -1.02
C ASP A 47 -11.58 -1.85 -1.61
N SER A 48 -10.75 -0.96 -1.07
CA SER A 48 -10.71 0.46 -1.42
C SER A 48 -9.36 1.12 -1.10
N PHE A 49 -9.09 2.31 -1.69
CA PHE A 49 -7.88 3.10 -1.47
C PHE A 49 -8.12 4.60 -1.71
#